data_AF-A0A1M6UQP7-F1
#
_entry.id   AF-A0A1M6UQP7-F1
#
_cell.length_a   1.000
_cell.length_b   1.000
_cell.length_c   1.000
_cell.angle_alpha   90.00
_cell.angle_beta   90.00
_cell.angle_gamma   90.00
#
_symmetry.space_group_name_H-M   'P 1'
#
loop_
_entity.id
_entity.type
_entity.pdbx_description
1 polymer ?
#
loop_
_entity_poly.entity_id
_entity_poly.type
_entity_poly.pdbx_seq_one_letter_code
_entity_poly.pdbx_strand_id
1 'polypeptide(L)'
;MEEQIKSLQKDKEFWKGQSEFYQNLFERQLDLISKLLNKLSDSTSKNEHLQLIKKYLSRQDVSEVAKKLRVSFAYVENILNDECFDNNVLNELYNKALINKKSLLADYEKMVTTLKN
;
A
#
# COMPACT_ATOMS: atom_id res chain seq x y z
N MET A 1 32.86 -8.65 -25.02
CA MET A 1 32.53 -9.20 -23.69
C MET A 1 32.45 -8.08 -22.64
N GLU A 2 33.40 -7.13 -22.60
CA GLU A 2 33.38 -5.99 -21.65
C GLU A 2 32.22 -4.99 -21.88
N GLU A 3 31.79 -4.76 -23.12
CA GLU A 3 30.69 -3.81 -23.41
C GLU A 3 29.31 -4.31 -22.92
N GLN A 4 29.06 -5.62 -22.98
CA GLN A 4 27.82 -6.22 -22.45
C GLN A 4 27.77 -6.17 -20.92
N ILE A 5 28.92 -6.32 -20.25
CA ILE A 5 29.00 -6.19 -18.79
C ILE A 5 28.71 -4.74 -18.36
N LYS A 6 29.23 -3.75 -19.11
CA LYS A 6 28.95 -2.33 -18.87
C LYS A 6 27.48 -1.96 -19.14
N SER A 7 26.84 -2.52 -20.17
CA SER A 7 25.41 -2.24 -20.43
C SER A 7 24.51 -2.83 -19.34
N LEU A 8 24.78 -4.07 -18.91
CA LEU A 8 24.03 -4.73 -17.83
C LEU A 8 24.20 -4.04 -16.48
N GLN A 9 25.38 -3.50 -16.18
CA GLN A 9 25.61 -2.70 -14.98
C GLN A 9 24.82 -1.38 -15.02
N LYS A 10 24.77 -0.72 -16.19
CA LYS A 10 24.02 0.53 -16.38
C LYS A 10 22.51 0.33 -16.25
N ASP A 11 21.98 -0.77 -16.78
CA ASP A 11 20.58 -1.13 -16.62
C ASP A 11 20.26 -1.50 -15.17
N LYS A 12 21.14 -2.24 -14.49
CA LYS A 12 20.97 -2.57 -13.08
C LYS A 12 20.91 -1.32 -12.19
N GLU A 13 21.77 -0.32 -12.44
CA GLU A 13 21.73 0.95 -11.72
C GLU A 13 20.48 1.78 -12.05
N PHE A 14 20.02 1.75 -13.30
CA PHE A 14 18.78 2.43 -13.70
C PHE A 14 17.55 1.87 -12.97
N TRP A 15 17.40 0.53 -12.93
CA TRP A 15 16.29 -0.12 -12.23
C TRP A 15 16.40 0.03 -10.70
N LYS A 16 17.62 0.04 -10.15
CA LYS A 16 17.85 0.30 -8.72
C LYS A 16 17.48 1.74 -8.35
N GLY A 17 17.83 2.72 -9.18
CA GLY A 17 17.45 4.11 -9.00
C GLY A 17 15.93 4.34 -9.11
N GLN A 18 15.24 3.62 -10.00
CA GLN A 18 13.77 3.66 -10.02
C GLN A 18 13.15 3.03 -8.76
N SER A 19 13.64 1.87 -8.33
CA SER A 19 13.15 1.21 -7.11
C SER A 19 13.37 2.09 -5.87
N GLU A 20 14.54 2.69 -5.71
CA GLU A 20 14.86 3.61 -4.61
C GLU A 20 14.05 4.92 -4.71
N PHE A 21 13.76 5.40 -5.92
CA PHE A 21 12.88 6.55 -6.12
C PHE A 21 11.44 6.24 -5.68
N TYR A 22 10.87 5.11 -6.10
CA TYR A 22 9.53 4.71 -5.69
C TYR A 22 9.46 4.40 -4.20
N GLN A 23 10.48 3.76 -3.62
CA GLN A 23 10.57 3.55 -2.16
C GLN A 23 10.64 4.88 -1.40
N ASN A 24 11.48 5.82 -1.80
CA ASN A 24 11.58 7.13 -1.14
C ASN A 24 10.30 7.96 -1.31
N LEU A 25 9.64 7.88 -2.47
CA LEU A 25 8.34 8.53 -2.69
C LEU A 25 7.27 7.93 -1.76
N PHE A 26 7.34 6.61 -1.54
CA PHE A 26 6.44 5.88 -0.67
C PHE A 26 6.67 6.22 0.80
N GLU A 27 7.91 6.20 1.28
CA GLU A 27 8.26 6.56 2.65
C GLU A 27 7.91 8.02 2.96
N ARG A 28 8.07 8.93 1.99
CA ARG A 28 7.61 10.31 2.12
C ARG A 28 6.10 10.44 2.18
N GLN A 29 5.34 9.66 1.39
CA GLN A 29 3.88 9.63 1.51
C GLN A 29 3.43 9.04 2.84
N LEU A 30 4.09 7.99 3.34
CA LEU A 30 3.82 7.38 4.64
C LEU A 30 4.06 8.35 5.81
N ASP A 31 5.18 9.07 5.79
CA ASP A 31 5.53 10.07 6.81
C ASP A 31 4.57 11.27 6.77
N LEU A 32 4.17 11.73 5.57
CA LEU A 32 3.13 12.74 5.40
C LEU A 32 1.78 12.28 5.96
N ILE A 33 1.39 11.02 5.70
CA ILE A 33 0.12 10.45 6.17
C ILE A 33 0.14 10.25 7.70
N SER A 34 1.25 9.80 8.29
CA SER A 34 1.41 9.68 9.75
C SER A 34 1.34 11.05 10.46
N LYS A 35 1.95 12.07 9.85
CA LYS A 35 1.87 13.46 10.34
C LYS A 35 0.49 14.10 10.14
N LEU A 36 -0.25 13.68 9.11
CA LEU A 36 -1.63 14.12 8.85
C LEU A 36 -2.65 13.39 9.73
N LEU A 37 -2.47 12.11 10.04
CA LEU A 37 -3.27 11.36 11.02
C LEU A 37 -3.17 11.96 12.43
N ASN A 38 -2.00 12.46 12.80
CA ASN A 38 -1.84 13.24 14.05
C ASN A 38 -2.47 14.64 13.99
N LYS A 39 -2.84 15.13 12.80
CA LYS A 39 -3.50 16.43 12.55
C LYS A 39 -4.97 16.30 12.12
N LEU A 40 -5.54 15.08 12.07
CA LEU A 40 -6.88 14.79 11.55
C LEU A 40 -7.99 15.21 12.54
N SER A 41 -8.05 16.50 12.85
CA SER A 41 -9.26 17.22 13.22
C SER A 41 -10.11 17.62 12.01
N ASP A 42 -9.62 17.47 10.78
CA ASP A 42 -10.33 17.82 9.54
C ASP A 42 -10.92 16.57 8.84
N SER A 43 -12.24 16.43 8.90
CA SER A 43 -13.03 15.29 8.42
C SER A 43 -12.87 14.94 6.94
N THR A 44 -12.48 15.89 6.08
CA THR A 44 -12.30 15.68 4.63
C THR A 44 -11.12 14.77 4.30
N SER A 45 -9.99 14.91 4.99
CA SER A 45 -8.76 14.14 4.74
C SER A 45 -8.88 12.67 5.21
N LYS A 46 -9.69 12.43 6.25
CA LYS A 46 -9.96 11.08 6.78
C LYS A 46 -10.69 10.22 5.74
N ASN A 47 -11.68 10.82 5.08
CA ASN A 47 -12.52 10.11 4.13
C ASN A 47 -11.73 9.72 2.87
N GLU A 48 -10.89 10.62 2.35
CA GLU A 48 -9.98 10.32 1.23
C GLU A 48 -9.02 9.17 1.53
N HIS A 49 -8.52 9.07 2.77
CA HIS A 49 -7.63 7.99 3.18
C HIS A 49 -8.35 6.64 3.32
N LEU A 50 -9.56 6.61 3.88
CA LEU A 50 -10.36 5.39 3.93
C LEU A 50 -10.71 4.89 2.53
N GLN A 51 -10.99 5.79 1.58
CA GLN A 51 -11.19 5.44 0.18
C GLN A 51 -9.94 4.80 -0.46
N LEU A 52 -8.75 5.33 -0.17
CA LEU A 52 -7.49 4.74 -0.64
C LEU A 52 -7.23 3.36 -0.05
N ILE A 53 -7.52 3.15 1.24
CA ILE A 53 -7.39 1.84 1.89
C ILE A 53 -8.36 0.85 1.23
N LYS A 54 -9.63 1.24 1.07
CA LYS A 54 -10.67 0.43 0.41
C LYS A 54 -10.27 -0.01 -1.00
N LYS A 55 -9.61 0.85 -1.77
CA LYS A 55 -9.17 0.55 -3.14
C LYS A 55 -8.28 -0.70 -3.25
N TYR A 56 -7.50 -0.99 -2.20
CA TYR A 56 -6.57 -2.13 -2.18
C TYR A 56 -7.04 -3.27 -1.27
N LEU A 57 -8.27 -3.22 -0.78
CA LEU A 57 -8.86 -4.28 0.03
C LEU A 57 -9.99 -4.98 -0.72
N SER A 58 -9.97 -6.30 -0.65
CA SER A 58 -11.08 -7.15 -0.99
C SER A 58 -11.94 -7.44 0.24
N ARG A 59 -13.13 -7.98 0.03
CA ARG A 59 -13.99 -8.48 1.12
C ARG A 59 -13.30 -9.56 1.95
N GLN A 60 -12.45 -10.38 1.32
CA GLN A 60 -11.69 -11.41 2.01
C GLN A 60 -10.67 -10.80 2.98
N ASP A 61 -9.99 -9.73 2.58
CA ASP A 61 -9.03 -9.05 3.44
C ASP A 61 -9.68 -8.49 4.72
N VAL A 62 -10.86 -7.90 4.59
CA VAL A 62 -11.66 -7.43 5.73
C VAL A 62 -12.01 -8.59 6.67
N SER A 63 -12.36 -9.76 6.11
CA SER A 63 -12.60 -10.96 6.92
C SER A 63 -11.35 -11.48 7.62
N GLU A 64 -10.19 -11.41 6.96
CA GLU A 64 -8.92 -11.83 7.56
C GLU A 64 -8.51 -10.91 8.71
N VAL A 65 -8.67 -9.59 8.56
CA VAL A 65 -8.44 -8.62 9.63
C VAL A 65 -9.40 -8.86 10.80
N ALA A 66 -10.69 -9.08 10.52
CA ALA A 66 -11.68 -9.37 11.55
C ALA A 66 -11.32 -10.64 12.36
N LYS A 67 -10.92 -11.70 11.66
CA LYS A 67 -10.46 -12.96 12.31
C LYS A 67 -9.19 -12.74 13.13
N LYS A 68 -8.20 -12.02 12.58
CA LYS A 68 -6.92 -11.74 13.25
C LYS A 68 -7.13 -10.99 14.56
N LEU A 69 -8.02 -10.00 14.56
CA LEU A 69 -8.28 -9.15 15.72
C LEU A 69 -9.42 -9.67 16.61
N ARG A 70 -10.05 -10.80 16.26
CA ARG A 70 -11.19 -11.40 16.98
C ARG A 70 -12.36 -10.42 17.17
N VAL A 71 -12.61 -9.61 16.14
CA VAL A 71 -13.74 -8.68 16.08
C VAL A 71 -14.74 -9.14 15.02
N SER A 72 -15.96 -8.59 15.04
CA SER A 72 -16.96 -8.93 14.03
C SER A 72 -16.58 -8.30 12.68
N PHE A 73 -16.95 -8.98 11.59
CA PHE A 73 -16.78 -8.45 10.23
C PHE A 73 -17.45 -7.08 10.07
N ALA A 74 -18.68 -6.95 10.59
CA ALA A 74 -19.44 -5.70 10.59
C ALA A 74 -18.71 -4.57 11.34
N TYR A 75 -18.03 -4.86 12.45
CA TYR A 75 -17.25 -3.84 13.18
C TYR A 75 -16.12 -3.28 12.31
N VAL A 76 -15.43 -4.14 11.56
CA VAL A 76 -14.37 -3.71 10.64
C VAL A 76 -14.95 -2.93 9.45
N GLU A 77 -16.11 -3.33 8.91
CA GLU A 77 -16.81 -2.58 7.87
C GLU A 77 -17.23 -1.19 8.35
N ASN A 78 -17.75 -1.06 9.57
CA ASN A 78 -18.15 0.21 10.14
C ASN A 78 -16.95 1.17 10.26
N ILE A 79 -15.77 0.65 10.61
CA ILE A 79 -14.52 1.45 10.63
C ILE A 79 -14.14 1.92 9.22
N LEU A 80 -14.27 1.03 8.23
CA LEU A 80 -14.02 1.39 6.83
C LEU A 80 -15.03 2.44 6.31
N ASN A 81 -16.26 2.43 6.82
CA ASN A 81 -17.32 3.37 6.45
C ASN A 81 -17.32 4.66 7.28
N ASP A 82 -16.30 4.87 8.10
CA ASP A 82 -16.16 6.04 8.99
C ASP A 82 -17.29 6.16 10.03
N GLU A 83 -17.97 5.06 10.34
CA GLU A 83 -19.05 5.02 11.34
C GLU A 83 -18.50 4.85 12.77
N CYS A 84 -17.32 4.27 12.91
CA CYS A 84 -16.60 4.17 14.18
C CYS A 84 -15.07 4.20 13.96
N PHE A 85 -14.32 4.35 15.05
CA PHE A 85 -12.88 4.54 14.98
C PHE A 85 -12.13 3.63 15.95
N ASP A 86 -11.21 2.83 15.40
CA ASP A 86 -10.34 1.95 16.14
C ASP A 86 -8.97 1.90 15.47
N ASN A 87 -7.95 2.43 16.15
CA ASN A 87 -6.60 2.52 15.63
C ASN A 87 -5.98 1.14 15.33
N ASN A 88 -6.32 0.11 16.11
CA ASN A 88 -5.73 -1.21 15.95
C ASN A 88 -6.26 -1.87 14.68
N VAL A 89 -7.58 -1.78 14.46
CA VAL A 89 -8.21 -2.28 13.24
C VAL A 89 -7.77 -1.47 12.02
N LEU A 90 -7.72 -0.13 12.13
CA LEU A 90 -7.31 0.73 11.02
C LEU A 90 -5.87 0.46 10.60
N ASN A 91 -4.94 0.31 11.55
CA ASN A 91 -3.55 -0.05 11.28
C ASN A 91 -3.43 -1.41 10.59
N GLU A 92 -4.26 -2.38 10.98
CA GLU A 92 -4.21 -3.71 10.39
C GLU A 92 -4.80 -3.74 8.97
N LEU A 93 -5.92 -3.05 8.75
CA LEU A 93 -6.48 -2.81 7.41
C LEU A 93 -5.48 -2.10 6.50
N TYR A 94 -4.77 -1.12 7.06
CA TYR A 94 -3.74 -0.37 6.37
C TYR A 94 -2.58 -1.25 5.94
N ASN A 95 -2.02 -2.04 6.87
CA ASN A 95 -0.95 -2.99 6.58
C ASN A 95 -1.36 -3.99 5.49
N LYS A 96 -2.61 -4.47 5.54
CA LYS A 96 -3.14 -5.38 4.54
C LYS A 96 -3.27 -4.72 3.16
N ALA A 97 -3.79 -3.51 3.09
CA ALA A 97 -3.87 -2.72 1.86
C ALA A 97 -2.48 -2.46 1.25
N LEU A 98 -1.47 -2.20 2.08
CA LEU A 98 -0.08 -2.06 1.64
C LEU A 98 0.49 -3.34 1.03
N ILE A 99 0.24 -4.49 1.64
CA ILE A 99 0.68 -5.79 1.13
C ILE A 99 0.04 -6.05 -0.24
N ASN A 100 -1.27 -5.83 -0.36
CA ASN A 100 -2.01 -6.04 -1.61
C ASN A 100 -1.51 -5.12 -2.72
N LYS A 101 -1.25 -3.84 -2.40
CA LYS A 101 -0.67 -2.89 -3.35
C LYS A 101 0.71 -3.35 -3.85
N LYS A 102 1.58 -3.81 -2.95
CA LYS A 102 2.91 -4.34 -3.31
C LYS A 102 2.81 -5.58 -4.20
N SER A 103 1.90 -6.50 -3.89
CA SER A 103 1.66 -7.68 -4.72
C SER A 103 1.21 -7.30 -6.13
N LEU A 104 0.26 -6.36 -6.24
CA LEU A 104 -0.24 -5.87 -7.51
C LEU A 104 0.86 -5.24 -8.38
N LEU A 105 1.75 -4.46 -7.77
CA LEU A 105 2.91 -3.88 -8.47
C LEU A 105 3.86 -4.96 -8.98
N ALA A 106 4.18 -5.96 -8.15
CA ALA A 106 5.03 -7.06 -8.55
C ALA A 106 4.42 -7.88 -9.70
N ASP A 107 3.11 -8.10 -9.69
CA ASP A 107 2.43 -8.82 -10.77
C ASP A 107 2.37 -7.99 -12.07
N TYR A 108 2.23 -6.67 -11.96
CA TYR A 108 2.33 -5.77 -13.10
C TYR A 108 3.75 -5.78 -13.72
N GLU A 109 4.80 -5.73 -12.90
CA GLU A 109 6.19 -5.80 -13.37
C GLU A 109 6.48 -7.11 -14.12
N LYS A 110 5.98 -8.24 -13.61
CA LYS A 110 6.07 -9.53 -14.31
C LYS A 110 5.37 -9.47 -15.66
N MET A 111 4.13 -8.95 -15.70
CA MET A 111 3.35 -8.85 -16.94
C MET A 111 4.06 -7.98 -18.00
N VAL A 112 4.60 -6.83 -17.60
CA VAL A 112 5.38 -5.95 -18.48
C VAL A 112 6.62 -6.66 -19.01
N THR A 113 7.30 -7.44 -18.17
CA THR A 113 8.48 -8.21 -18.56
C THR A 113 8.13 -9.30 -19.57
N THR A 114 7.02 -10.02 -19.36
CA THR A 114 6.52 -11.03 -20.30
C THR A 114 6.14 -10.43 -21.65
N LEU A 115 5.57 -9.24 -21.70
CA LEU A 115 5.18 -8.57 -22.95
C LEU A 115 6.36 -7.98 -23.74
N LYS A 116 7.52 -7.80 -23.10
CA LYS A 116 8.74 -7.27 -23.73
C LYS A 116 9.60 -8.36 -24.37
N ASN A 117 9.36 -9.63 -24.01
CA ASN A 117 10.02 -10.81 -24.56
C ASN A 117 9.15 -11.46 -25.63
#